data_AF-A0A974PRU7-F1
#
_entry.id   AF-A0A974PRU7-F1
#
_cell.length_a   1.000
_cell.length_b   1.000
_cell.length_c   1.000
_cell.angle_alpha   90.00
_cell.angle_beta   90.00
_cell.angle_gamma   90.00
#
_symmetry.space_group_name_H-M   'P 1'
#
loop_
_entity.id
_entity.type
_entity.pdbx_description
1 polymer ?
#
loop_
_entity_poly.entity_id
_entity_poly.type
_entity_poly.pdbx_seq_one_letter_code
_entity_poly.pdbx_strand_id
1 'polypeptide(L)'
;MSDEDVSEAGRSERVKLPVVSTATLSLQWGLVVARRHWLMVIAYAVVPFAFILIFQHFFPLRLGSRVDPWPILVLFAAVPAYSVSLVVLALVTHNEVLRGSAGLDGATLGRGGSRAFGYVFDVLLLMLAGIASLAALAGVHAVLGRWTGTGPGPSGVVVFAFFAWWVLAVLAIQRLLLRLPSRALGRTLSWRKVWRLGRGNTWRMLGCMFLITAVIGMGIGALMMPLQMSFLPYLLPVPPLAGDEAISLTPFANPDTPFALVAAAALVMGLSYPVNTVFICAFLSLSYLHLRDGTPGT
;
A
#
# COMPACT_ATOMS: atom_id res chain seq x y z
N MET A 1 15.50 1.01 32.13
CA MET A 1 14.30 1.63 31.55
C MET A 1 14.26 3.01 32.16
N SER A 2 14.42 4.08 31.38
CA SER A 2 14.49 5.43 31.95
C SER A 2 13.09 5.88 32.41
N ASP A 3 13.02 6.72 33.43
CA ASP A 3 11.73 7.22 33.95
C ASP A 3 10.93 8.02 32.90
N GLU A 4 11.60 8.62 31.92
CA GLU A 4 10.96 9.22 30.74
C GLU A 4 10.12 8.21 29.93
N ASP A 5 10.59 6.96 29.80
CA ASP A 5 9.91 5.92 29.02
C ASP A 5 8.61 5.44 29.70
N VAL A 6 8.50 5.59 31.02
CA VAL A 6 7.30 5.25 31.80
C VAL A 6 6.27 6.40 31.70
N SER A 7 6.75 7.64 31.78
CA SER A 7 5.95 8.86 31.66
C SER A 7 5.29 9.01 30.28
N GLU A 8 6.06 8.86 29.19
CA GLU A 8 5.53 8.98 27.81
C GLU A 8 4.49 7.88 27.49
N ALA A 9 4.75 6.64 27.94
CA ALA A 9 3.84 5.52 27.69
C ALA A 9 2.49 5.70 28.40
N GLY A 10 2.51 6.15 29.66
CA GLY A 10 1.30 6.44 30.42
C GLY A 10 0.47 7.60 29.85
N ARG A 11 1.13 8.58 29.19
CA ARG A 11 0.47 9.68 28.50
C ARG A 11 -0.19 9.22 27.19
N SER A 12 0.49 8.41 26.38
CA SER A 12 -0.04 7.91 25.10
C SER A 12 -1.28 7.02 25.25
N GLU A 13 -1.42 6.27 26.34
CA GLU A 13 -2.60 5.43 26.58
C GLU A 13 -3.88 6.25 26.84
N ARG A 14 -3.72 7.49 27.33
CA ARG A 14 -4.83 8.43 27.60
C ARG A 14 -5.27 9.20 26.35
N VAL A 15 -4.37 9.45 25.41
CA VAL A 15 -4.68 10.21 24.19
C VAL A 15 -5.42 9.30 23.20
N LYS A 16 -6.64 9.67 22.84
CA LYS A 16 -7.45 8.95 21.85
C LYS A 16 -7.47 9.69 20.53
N LEU A 17 -7.20 8.99 19.43
CA LEU A 17 -7.25 9.56 18.09
C LEU A 17 -8.69 10.01 17.76
N PRO A 18 -8.91 11.29 17.41
CA PRO A 18 -10.20 11.75 16.91
C PRO A 18 -10.36 11.30 15.45
N VAL A 19 -11.02 10.15 15.23
CA VAL A 19 -11.05 9.45 13.93
C VAL A 19 -11.47 10.36 12.78
N VAL A 20 -12.60 11.06 12.90
CA VAL A 20 -13.14 11.90 11.82
C VAL A 20 -12.23 13.09 11.54
N SER A 21 -11.79 13.82 12.58
CA SER A 21 -10.87 14.95 12.41
C SER A 21 -9.54 14.52 11.79
N THR A 22 -8.98 13.40 12.26
CA THR A 22 -7.73 12.86 11.71
C THR A 22 -7.91 12.45 10.25
N ALA A 23 -9.02 11.80 9.88
CA ALA A 23 -9.31 11.42 8.50
C ALA A 23 -9.45 12.65 7.60
N THR A 24 -10.26 13.63 8.01
CA THR A 24 -10.45 14.89 7.26
C THR A 24 -9.14 15.63 7.06
N LEU A 25 -8.34 15.79 8.12
CA LEU A 25 -7.06 16.47 8.04
C LEU A 25 -6.06 15.70 7.18
N SER A 26 -6.10 14.36 7.21
CA SER A 26 -5.28 13.51 6.32
C SER A 26 -5.65 13.69 4.86
N LEU A 27 -6.94 13.82 4.54
CA LEU A 27 -7.41 14.10 3.19
C LEU A 27 -6.98 15.50 2.73
N GLN A 28 -7.12 16.52 3.59
CA GLN A 28 -6.68 17.89 3.28
C GLN A 28 -5.17 17.94 3.01
N TRP A 29 -4.35 17.37 3.90
CA TRP A 29 -2.91 17.31 3.70
C TRP A 29 -2.52 16.46 2.48
N GLY A 30 -3.19 15.33 2.25
CA GLY A 30 -2.97 14.51 1.07
C GLY A 30 -3.20 15.29 -0.22
N LEU A 31 -4.25 16.12 -0.28
CA LEU A 31 -4.51 17.02 -1.40
C LEU A 31 -3.45 18.12 -1.54
N VAL A 32 -3.02 18.73 -0.42
CA VAL A 32 -1.95 19.75 -0.43
C VAL A 32 -0.65 19.17 -1.00
N VAL A 33 -0.22 18.01 -0.49
CA VAL A 33 0.99 17.32 -0.94
C VAL A 33 0.86 16.88 -2.40
N ALA A 34 -0.26 16.26 -2.78
CA ALA A 34 -0.50 15.83 -4.16
C ALA A 34 -0.52 17.01 -5.14
N ARG A 35 -1.11 18.16 -4.76
CA ARG A 35 -1.13 19.38 -5.58
C ARG A 35 0.25 19.99 -5.70
N ARG A 36 1.04 20.02 -4.63
CA ARG A 36 2.37 20.63 -4.64
C ARG A 36 3.40 19.79 -5.38
N HIS A 37 3.31 18.46 -5.23
CA HIS A 37 4.25 17.49 -5.82
C HIS A 37 3.62 16.69 -6.95
N TRP A 38 2.67 17.27 -7.67
CA TRP A 38 1.94 16.60 -8.75
C TRP A 38 2.87 16.03 -9.82
N LEU A 39 3.98 16.70 -10.13
CA LEU A 39 5.01 16.21 -11.05
C LEU A 39 5.66 14.91 -10.56
N MET A 40 5.96 14.80 -9.26
CA MET A 40 6.51 13.57 -8.68
C MET A 40 5.47 12.46 -8.72
N VAL A 41 4.21 12.75 -8.37
CA VAL A 41 3.10 11.79 -8.43
C VAL A 41 2.94 11.25 -9.86
N ILE A 42 2.94 12.11 -10.87
CA ILE A 42 2.86 11.71 -12.28
C ILE A 42 4.11 10.90 -12.69
N ALA A 43 5.31 11.39 -12.41
CA ALA A 43 6.55 10.69 -12.75
C ALA A 43 6.58 9.26 -12.17
N TYR A 44 6.07 9.09 -10.95
CA TYR A 44 5.99 7.77 -10.32
C TYR A 44 4.83 6.91 -10.80
N ALA A 45 3.77 7.50 -11.36
CA ALA A 45 2.72 6.78 -12.07
C ALA A 45 3.16 6.26 -13.45
N VAL A 46 4.20 6.86 -14.06
CA VAL A 46 4.75 6.40 -15.36
C VAL A 46 5.32 4.98 -15.27
N VAL A 47 5.96 4.60 -14.16
CA VAL A 47 6.53 3.26 -14.00
C VAL A 47 5.47 2.14 -14.02
N PRO A 48 4.40 2.18 -13.20
CA PRO A 48 3.33 1.19 -13.27
C PRO A 48 2.54 1.30 -14.57
N PHE A 49 2.36 2.51 -15.14
CA PHE A 49 1.75 2.69 -16.46
C PHE A 49 2.53 1.95 -17.56
N ALA A 50 3.84 2.21 -17.67
CA ALA A 50 4.72 1.57 -18.64
C ALA A 50 4.79 0.06 -18.39
N PHE A 51 4.83 -0.36 -17.12
CA PHE A 51 4.78 -1.77 -16.76
C PHE A 51 3.50 -2.45 -17.25
N ILE A 52 2.33 -1.85 -17.05
CA ILE A 52 1.05 -2.40 -17.52
C ILE A 52 1.05 -2.51 -19.05
N LEU A 53 1.52 -1.48 -19.76
CA LEU A 53 1.59 -1.51 -21.23
C LEU A 53 2.55 -2.58 -21.76
N ILE A 54 3.75 -2.68 -21.19
CA ILE A 54 4.75 -3.69 -21.56
C ILE A 54 4.22 -5.08 -21.23
N PHE A 55 3.68 -5.28 -20.03
CA PHE A 55 3.14 -6.57 -19.63
C PHE A 55 2.02 -7.02 -20.59
N GLN A 56 1.12 -6.13 -20.97
CA GLN A 56 0.07 -6.48 -21.94
C GLN A 56 0.61 -6.82 -23.33
N HIS A 57 1.62 -6.10 -23.81
CA HIS A 57 2.15 -6.32 -25.14
C HIS A 57 3.05 -7.57 -25.24
N PHE A 58 3.77 -7.91 -24.16
CA PHE A 58 4.79 -8.97 -24.16
C PHE A 58 4.42 -10.21 -23.35
N PHE A 59 3.34 -10.20 -22.55
CA PHE A 59 2.80 -11.37 -21.84
C PHE A 59 1.37 -11.75 -22.30
N PRO A 60 1.13 -12.10 -23.57
CA PRO A 60 0.07 -13.06 -23.83
C PRO A 60 0.54 -14.39 -23.23
N LEU A 61 0.03 -14.76 -22.05
CA LEU A 61 0.24 -16.08 -21.44
C LEU A 61 -0.37 -17.15 -22.37
N ARG A 62 0.31 -17.49 -23.46
CA ARG A 62 -0.01 -18.64 -24.30
C ARG A 62 0.47 -19.87 -23.55
N LEU A 63 -0.46 -20.60 -22.93
CA LEU A 63 -0.22 -21.92 -22.36
C LEU A 63 0.56 -22.79 -23.39
N GLY A 64 1.78 -23.18 -23.04
CA GLY A 64 2.65 -24.01 -23.90
C GLY A 64 3.73 -23.29 -24.71
N SER A 65 3.79 -21.95 -24.69
CA SER A 65 4.87 -21.19 -25.31
C SER A 65 6.12 -21.09 -24.42
N ARG A 66 7.32 -21.03 -25.02
CA ARG A 66 8.57 -20.73 -24.30
C ARG A 66 8.40 -19.36 -23.64
N VAL A 67 8.57 -19.31 -22.32
CA VAL A 67 8.54 -18.04 -21.58
C VAL A 67 9.75 -17.23 -22.03
N ASP A 68 9.52 -16.15 -22.78
CA ASP A 68 10.58 -15.19 -23.08
C ASP A 68 11.13 -14.64 -21.75
N PRO A 69 12.45 -14.60 -21.56
CA PRO A 69 13.03 -14.09 -20.31
C PRO A 69 12.96 -12.57 -20.19
N TRP A 70 12.73 -11.87 -21.30
CA TRP A 70 12.74 -10.41 -21.38
C TRP A 70 11.72 -9.75 -20.43
N PRO A 71 10.46 -10.18 -20.36
CA PRO A 71 9.49 -9.59 -19.45
C PRO A 71 9.79 -9.85 -17.96
N ILE A 72 10.46 -10.96 -17.64
CA ILE A 72 10.95 -11.24 -16.28
C ILE A 72 12.05 -10.23 -15.91
N LEU A 73 13.00 -9.96 -16.82
CA LEU A 73 14.04 -8.95 -16.61
C LEU A 73 13.45 -7.55 -16.43
N VAL A 74 12.44 -7.19 -17.22
CA VAL A 74 11.72 -5.91 -17.05
C VAL A 74 11.03 -5.85 -15.69
N LEU A 75 10.41 -6.93 -15.21
CA LEU A 75 9.82 -6.98 -13.87
C LEU A 75 10.88 -6.79 -12.78
N PHE A 76 12.03 -7.48 -12.89
CA PHE A 76 13.15 -7.35 -11.96
C PHE A 76 13.75 -5.94 -11.93
N ALA A 77 13.72 -5.21 -13.04
CA ALA A 77 14.21 -3.83 -13.11
C ALA A 77 13.15 -2.79 -12.67
N ALA A 78 11.88 -3.00 -13.04
CA ALA A 78 10.79 -2.08 -12.77
C ALA A 78 10.39 -2.05 -11.29
N VAL A 79 10.40 -3.21 -10.61
CA VAL A 79 10.00 -3.31 -9.19
C VAL A 79 10.91 -2.48 -8.27
N PRO A 80 12.25 -2.55 -8.36
CA PRO A 80 13.13 -1.68 -7.57
C PRO A 80 12.95 -0.20 -7.90
N ALA A 81 12.89 0.17 -9.18
CA ALA A 81 12.73 1.56 -9.61
C ALA A 81 11.42 2.16 -9.06
N TYR A 82 10.33 1.39 -9.12
CA TYR A 82 9.04 1.76 -8.55
C TYR A 82 9.07 1.85 -7.03
N SER A 83 9.73 0.91 -6.36
CA SER A 83 9.83 0.88 -4.90
C SER A 83 10.61 2.08 -4.36
N VAL A 84 11.74 2.43 -4.98
CA VAL A 84 12.55 3.60 -4.63
C VAL A 84 11.71 4.88 -4.80
N SER A 85 10.99 4.98 -5.91
CA SER A 85 10.11 6.10 -6.22
C SER A 85 9.03 6.32 -5.16
N LEU A 86 8.34 5.25 -4.76
CA LEU A 86 7.32 5.31 -3.70
C LEU A 86 7.92 5.69 -2.35
N VAL A 87 9.13 5.22 -2.02
CA VAL A 87 9.81 5.59 -0.77
C VAL A 87 10.16 7.07 -0.76
N VAL A 88 10.66 7.62 -1.87
CA VAL A 88 10.93 9.06 -1.97
C VAL A 88 9.65 9.86 -1.79
N LEU A 89 8.56 9.49 -2.48
CA LEU A 89 7.26 10.14 -2.32
C LEU A 89 6.74 10.07 -0.88
N ALA A 90 6.88 8.91 -0.23
CA ALA A 90 6.48 8.71 1.15
C ALA A 90 7.28 9.58 2.11
N LEU A 91 8.61 9.67 1.92
CA LEU A 91 9.49 10.54 2.72
C LEU A 91 9.17 12.02 2.53
N VAL A 92 8.92 12.46 1.30
CA VAL A 92 8.49 13.83 0.99
C VAL A 92 7.18 14.12 1.73
N THR A 93 6.20 13.22 1.59
CA THR A 93 4.89 13.35 2.23
C THR A 93 5.00 13.42 3.75
N HIS A 94 5.75 12.51 4.37
CA HIS A 94 5.96 12.52 5.82
C HIS A 94 6.64 13.82 6.28
N ASN A 95 7.69 14.27 5.59
CA ASN A 95 8.38 15.50 5.98
C ASN A 95 7.49 16.73 5.83
N GLU A 96 6.71 16.82 4.75
CA GLU A 96 5.83 17.97 4.54
C GLU A 96 4.68 18.01 5.55
N VAL A 97 4.06 16.88 5.86
CA VAL A 97 2.99 16.84 6.86
C VAL A 97 3.52 17.10 8.28
N LEU A 98 4.73 16.64 8.59
CA LEU A 98 5.31 16.78 9.94
C LEU A 98 6.06 18.10 10.17
N ARG A 99 6.56 18.75 9.12
CA ARG A 99 7.40 19.96 9.20
C ARG A 99 6.89 21.14 8.36
N GLY A 100 5.78 20.97 7.64
CA GLY A 100 5.32 21.94 6.66
C GLY A 100 6.27 22.09 5.48
N SER A 101 6.23 23.27 4.85
CA SER A 101 7.02 23.57 3.65
C SER A 101 8.53 23.53 3.85
N ALA A 102 9.03 23.69 5.08
CA ALA A 102 10.44 23.61 5.45
C ALA A 102 10.99 22.16 5.45
N GLY A 103 10.12 21.15 5.34
CA GLY A 103 10.53 19.73 5.33
C GLY A 103 11.38 19.30 4.12
N LEU A 104 11.50 20.15 3.10
CA LEU A 104 12.25 19.90 1.86
C LEU A 104 13.52 20.74 1.73
N ASP A 105 13.89 21.52 2.75
CA ASP A 105 15.13 22.28 2.70
C ASP A 105 16.35 21.35 2.63
N GLY A 106 17.35 21.70 1.81
CA GLY A 106 18.57 20.92 1.63
C GLY A 106 19.28 20.57 2.94
N ALA A 107 19.15 21.41 3.98
CA ALA A 107 19.67 21.14 5.33
C ALA A 107 18.95 19.97 6.03
N THR A 108 17.66 19.77 5.77
CA THR A 108 16.89 18.64 6.30
C THR A 108 17.03 17.38 5.44
N LEU A 109 17.25 17.54 4.13
CA LEU A 109 17.51 16.46 3.16
C LEU A 109 18.96 15.98 3.13
N GLY A 110 19.94 16.75 3.60
CA GLY A 110 21.38 16.45 3.53
C GLY A 110 21.85 15.21 4.31
N ARG A 111 20.95 14.59 5.10
CA ARG A 111 21.13 13.25 5.69
C ARG A 111 20.18 12.21 5.07
N GLY A 112 19.73 12.44 3.85
CA GLY A 112 18.62 11.73 3.20
C GLY A 112 18.92 10.27 2.88
N GLY A 113 20.16 9.94 2.49
CA GLY A 113 20.54 8.59 2.10
C GLY A 113 20.35 7.55 3.21
N SER A 114 20.84 7.84 4.43
CA SER A 114 20.68 6.92 5.57
C SER A 114 19.23 6.82 6.05
N ARG A 115 18.44 7.90 5.90
CA ARG A 115 17.00 7.89 6.20
C ARG A 115 16.22 7.07 5.19
N ALA A 116 16.49 7.25 3.90
CA ALA A 116 15.85 6.49 2.83
C ALA A 116 16.17 5.01 2.95
N PHE A 117 17.44 4.64 3.14
CA PHE A 117 17.83 3.25 3.36
C PHE A 117 17.17 2.65 4.61
N GLY A 118 17.15 3.40 5.72
CA GLY A 118 16.47 2.97 6.95
C GLY A 118 14.95 2.82 6.78
N TYR A 119 14.33 3.66 5.96
CA TYR A 119 12.91 3.60 5.62
C TYR A 119 12.60 2.36 4.76
N VAL A 120 13.39 2.13 3.69
CA VAL A 120 13.31 0.91 2.86
C VAL A 120 13.44 -0.33 3.74
N PHE A 121 14.42 -0.36 4.62
CA PHE A 121 14.64 -1.49 5.53
C PHE A 121 13.44 -1.74 6.45
N ASP A 122 12.85 -0.69 7.02
CA ASP A 122 11.66 -0.82 7.88
C ASP A 122 10.45 -1.33 7.07
N VAL A 123 10.24 -0.83 5.84
CA VAL A 123 9.18 -1.31 4.94
C VAL A 123 9.40 -2.78 4.56
N LEU A 124 10.62 -3.17 4.21
CA LEU A 124 10.97 -4.56 3.89
C LEU A 124 10.72 -5.48 5.08
N LEU A 125 11.11 -5.08 6.29
CA LEU A 125 10.83 -5.86 7.50
C LEU A 125 9.32 -6.03 7.74
N LEU A 126 8.53 -4.99 7.53
CA LEU A 126 7.07 -5.08 7.67
C LEU A 126 6.44 -5.98 6.60
N MET A 127 6.93 -5.90 5.37
CA MET A 127 6.49 -6.76 4.28
C MET A 127 6.85 -8.22 4.57
N LEU A 128 8.08 -8.50 4.99
CA LEU A 128 8.52 -9.84 5.40
C LEU A 128 7.72 -10.37 6.57
N ALA A 129 7.40 -9.53 7.57
CA ALA A 129 6.53 -9.93 8.67
C ALA A 129 5.12 -10.29 8.19
N GLY A 130 4.57 -9.54 7.24
CA GLY A 130 3.31 -9.86 6.58
C GLY A 130 3.36 -11.20 5.84
N ILE A 131 4.36 -11.40 4.99
CA ILE A 131 4.56 -12.66 4.23
C ILE A 131 4.76 -13.83 5.19
N ALA A 132 5.60 -13.69 6.21
CA ALA A 132 5.83 -14.72 7.21
C ALA A 132 4.55 -15.06 7.98
N SER A 133 3.71 -14.06 8.29
CA SER A 133 2.41 -14.29 8.95
C SER A 133 1.43 -15.08 8.08
N LEU A 134 1.41 -14.83 6.77
CA LEU A 134 0.60 -15.59 5.81
C LEU A 134 1.15 -17.00 5.60
N ALA A 135 2.47 -17.15 5.50
CA ALA A 135 3.13 -18.45 5.34
C ALA A 135 2.94 -19.34 6.57
N ALA A 136 3.08 -18.79 7.78
CA ALA A 136 2.81 -19.49 9.03
C ALA A 136 1.35 -19.99 9.08
N LEU A 137 0.41 -19.15 8.66
CA LEU A 137 -1.00 -19.50 8.61
C LEU A 137 -1.30 -20.61 7.59
N ALA A 138 -0.71 -20.54 6.39
CA ALA A 138 -0.81 -21.59 5.39
C ALA A 138 -0.20 -22.92 5.89
N GLY A 139 0.92 -22.86 6.60
CA GLY A 139 1.55 -24.01 7.24
C GLY A 139 0.67 -24.65 8.31
N VAL A 140 0.10 -23.83 9.21
CA VAL A 140 -0.86 -24.29 10.24
C VAL A 140 -2.07 -24.97 9.59
N HIS A 141 -2.63 -24.38 8.53
CA HIS A 141 -3.72 -24.98 7.76
C HIS A 141 -3.35 -26.35 7.18
N ALA A 142 -2.18 -26.46 6.55
CA ALA A 142 -1.71 -27.71 5.97
C ALA A 142 -1.52 -28.82 7.02
N VAL A 143 -1.01 -28.46 8.21
CA VAL A 143 -0.84 -29.41 9.34
C VAL A 143 -2.19 -29.85 9.90
N LEU A 144 -3.11 -28.91 10.14
CA LEU A 144 -4.45 -29.21 10.66
C LEU A 144 -5.24 -30.11 9.71
N GLY A 145 -5.24 -29.82 8.40
CA GLY A 145 -5.91 -30.65 7.41
C GLY A 145 -5.38 -32.08 7.37
N ARG A 146 -4.06 -32.26 7.50
CA ARG A 146 -3.48 -33.61 7.63
C ARG A 146 -3.92 -34.33 8.92
N TRP A 147 -4.08 -33.60 10.02
CA TRP A 147 -4.37 -34.17 11.33
C TRP A 147 -5.84 -34.56 11.51
N THR A 148 -6.77 -33.81 10.91
CA THR A 148 -8.22 -34.07 11.01
C THR A 148 -8.74 -35.07 9.99
N GLY A 149 -7.90 -35.58 9.07
CA GLY A 149 -8.31 -36.54 8.03
C GLY A 149 -9.28 -35.97 6.98
N THR A 150 -9.81 -34.77 7.20
CA THR A 150 -10.44 -33.95 6.19
C THR A 150 -9.37 -33.61 5.16
N GLY A 151 -9.58 -33.93 3.89
CA GLY A 151 -8.66 -33.54 2.82
C GLY A 151 -8.38 -32.02 2.76
N PRO A 152 -7.70 -31.51 1.73
CA PRO A 152 -7.34 -30.09 1.60
C PRO A 152 -8.54 -29.15 1.34
N GLY A 153 -9.72 -29.45 1.88
CA GLY A 153 -10.91 -28.62 1.83
C GLY A 153 -10.97 -27.66 3.03
N PRO A 154 -11.32 -26.39 2.83
CA PRO A 154 -11.44 -25.44 3.91
C PRO A 154 -12.66 -25.79 4.78
N SER A 155 -12.43 -26.25 6.01
CA SER A 155 -13.49 -26.28 7.02
C SER A 155 -13.86 -24.84 7.41
N GLY A 156 -15.12 -24.56 7.74
CA GLY A 156 -15.54 -23.20 8.13
C GLY A 156 -14.73 -22.63 9.31
N VAL A 157 -14.26 -23.51 10.22
CA VAL A 157 -13.39 -23.16 11.34
C VAL A 157 -12.02 -22.66 10.87
N VAL A 158 -11.43 -23.30 9.85
CA VAL A 158 -10.17 -22.88 9.24
C VAL A 158 -10.31 -21.51 8.58
N VAL A 159 -11.39 -21.28 7.83
CA VAL A 159 -11.63 -19.99 7.16
C VAL A 159 -11.77 -18.87 8.20
N PHE A 160 -12.50 -19.12 9.28
CA PHE A 160 -12.64 -18.17 10.37
C PHE A 160 -11.31 -17.90 11.08
N ALA A 161 -10.54 -18.94 11.39
CA ALA A 161 -9.20 -18.79 11.98
C ALA A 161 -8.24 -18.03 11.05
N PHE A 162 -8.32 -18.29 9.75
CA PHE A 162 -7.56 -17.57 8.73
C PHE A 162 -7.88 -16.08 8.76
N PHE A 163 -9.17 -15.75 8.71
CA PHE A 163 -9.63 -14.37 8.74
C PHE A 163 -9.25 -13.67 10.04
N ALA A 164 -9.44 -14.33 11.19
CA ALA A 164 -9.06 -13.79 12.49
C ALA A 164 -7.56 -13.50 12.58
N TRP A 165 -6.71 -14.43 12.14
CA TRP A 165 -5.26 -14.22 12.10
C TRP A 165 -4.86 -13.09 11.15
N TRP A 166 -5.45 -13.06 9.95
CA TRP A 166 -5.20 -12.00 8.98
C TRP A 166 -5.55 -10.62 9.56
N VAL A 167 -6.72 -10.49 10.22
CA VAL A 167 -7.11 -9.27 10.93
C VAL A 167 -6.07 -8.92 12.00
N LEU A 168 -5.66 -9.87 12.84
CA LEU A 168 -4.64 -9.61 13.89
C LEU A 168 -3.30 -9.16 13.31
N ALA A 169 -2.85 -9.78 12.21
CA ALA A 169 -1.62 -9.41 11.51
C ALA A 169 -1.72 -7.98 10.94
N VAL A 170 -2.83 -7.65 10.30
CA VAL A 170 -3.12 -6.29 9.79
C VAL A 170 -3.10 -5.28 10.94
N LEU A 171 -3.79 -5.56 12.06
CA LEU A 171 -3.81 -4.69 13.23
C LEU A 171 -2.41 -4.48 13.83
N ALA A 172 -1.58 -5.52 13.85
CA ALA A 172 -0.20 -5.45 14.32
C ALA A 172 0.66 -4.59 13.39
N ILE A 173 0.64 -4.87 12.09
CA ILE A 173 1.39 -4.12 11.07
C ILE A 173 0.96 -2.64 11.07
N GLN A 174 -0.35 -2.35 11.16
CA GLN A 174 -0.88 -1.00 11.21
C GLN A 174 -0.26 -0.15 12.33
N ARG A 175 -0.01 -0.73 13.51
CA ARG A 175 0.69 -0.04 14.60
C ARG A 175 2.16 0.19 14.26
N LEU A 176 2.82 -0.83 13.73
CA LEU A 176 4.24 -0.79 13.42
C LEU A 176 4.56 0.23 12.31
N LEU A 177 3.60 0.53 11.43
CA LEU A 177 3.70 1.60 10.43
C LEU A 177 3.95 2.99 11.04
N LEU A 178 3.59 3.25 12.30
CA LEU A 178 3.92 4.52 12.99
C LEU A 178 5.43 4.73 13.16
N ARG A 179 6.25 3.71 12.91
CA ARG A 179 7.71 3.86 12.87
C ARG A 179 8.17 4.67 11.65
N LEU A 180 7.48 4.55 10.52
CA LEU A 180 7.83 5.20 9.26
C LEU A 180 7.90 6.74 9.35
N PRO A 181 6.90 7.46 9.89
CA PRO A 181 6.99 8.90 10.07
C PRO A 181 8.12 9.31 11.03
N SER A 182 8.38 8.51 12.08
CA SER A 182 9.52 8.77 12.99
C SER A 182 10.87 8.70 12.26
N ARG A 183 11.02 7.72 11.36
CA ARG A 183 12.20 7.53 10.52
C ARG A 183 12.38 8.68 9.54
N ALA A 184 11.29 9.17 8.94
CA ALA A 184 11.32 10.32 8.03
C ALA A 184 11.87 11.58 8.73
N LEU A 185 11.53 11.78 10.01
CA LEU A 185 12.09 12.85 10.84
C LEU A 185 13.57 12.64 11.20
N GLY A 186 14.15 11.48 10.91
CA GLY A 186 15.50 11.09 11.32
C GLY A 186 15.59 10.68 12.80
N ARG A 187 14.46 10.41 13.46
CA ARG A 187 14.38 9.99 14.87
C ARG A 187 13.80 8.58 14.95
N THR A 188 14.66 7.58 15.05
CA THR A 188 14.23 6.18 14.96
C THR A 188 13.63 5.72 16.28
N LEU A 189 12.33 5.48 16.33
CA LEU A 189 11.72 4.82 17.50
C LEU A 189 12.06 3.33 17.50
N SER A 190 12.26 2.76 18.69
CA SER A 190 12.36 1.31 18.85
C SER A 190 10.99 0.65 18.63
N TRP A 191 10.98 -0.58 18.13
CA TRP A 191 9.73 -1.32 17.87
C TRP A 191 8.81 -1.42 19.09
N ARG A 192 9.40 -1.60 20.29
CA ARG A 192 8.65 -1.64 21.55
C ARG A 192 7.96 -0.30 21.85
N LYS A 193 8.63 0.84 21.61
CA LYS A 193 8.03 2.17 21.78
C LYS A 193 6.88 2.39 20.79
N VAL A 194 7.08 2.03 19.53
CA VAL A 194 6.04 2.13 18.48
C VAL A 194 4.81 1.28 18.83
N TRP A 195 5.02 0.06 19.32
CA TRP A 195 3.94 -0.83 19.75
C TRP A 195 3.12 -0.24 20.90
N ARG A 196 3.79 0.39 21.87
CA ARG A 196 3.13 1.08 23.00
C ARG A 196 2.39 2.34 22.54
N LEU A 197 2.98 3.12 21.63
CA LEU A 197 2.40 4.35 21.10
C LEU A 197 1.02 4.13 20.46
N GLY A 198 0.86 3.04 19.69
CA GLY A 198 -0.41 2.67 19.06
C GLY A 198 -1.39 1.92 19.98
N ARG A 199 -1.02 1.67 21.24
CA ARG A 199 -1.84 0.88 22.17
C ARG A 199 -3.11 1.64 22.54
N GLY A 200 -4.25 0.95 22.53
CA GLY A 200 -5.55 1.56 22.83
C GLY A 200 -6.13 2.45 21.73
N ASN A 201 -5.44 2.61 20.59
CA ASN A 201 -5.89 3.39 19.42
C ASN A 201 -5.99 2.56 18.12
N THR A 202 -5.77 1.26 18.20
CA THR A 202 -5.58 0.38 17.05
C THR A 202 -6.81 0.27 16.15
N TRP A 203 -7.98 0.07 16.76
CA TRP A 203 -9.25 0.06 16.03
C TRP A 203 -9.58 1.42 15.42
N ARG A 204 -9.21 2.51 16.11
CA ARG A 204 -9.37 3.88 15.60
C ARG A 204 -8.47 4.14 14.39
N MET A 205 -7.22 3.66 14.44
CA MET A 205 -6.29 3.73 13.32
C MET A 205 -6.78 2.90 12.14
N LEU A 206 -7.27 1.68 12.38
CA LEU A 206 -7.84 0.83 11.33
C LEU A 206 -9.07 1.50 10.70
N GLY A 207 -10.00 1.98 11.52
CA GLY A 207 -11.20 2.66 11.04
C GLY A 207 -10.88 3.92 10.23
N CYS A 208 -9.93 4.73 10.68
CA CYS A 208 -9.47 5.92 9.93
C CYS A 208 -8.84 5.53 8.59
N MET A 209 -7.94 4.54 8.59
CA MET A 209 -7.31 4.02 7.39
C MET A 209 -8.35 3.47 6.39
N PHE A 210 -9.35 2.74 6.90
CA PHE A 210 -10.44 2.23 6.10
C PHE A 210 -11.27 3.37 5.49
N LEU A 211 -11.62 4.41 6.26
CA LEU A 211 -12.35 5.57 5.75
C LEU A 211 -11.57 6.29 4.64
N ILE A 212 -10.28 6.52 4.83
CA ILE A 212 -9.42 7.16 3.83
C ILE A 212 -9.35 6.30 2.57
N THR A 213 -9.08 5.01 2.74
CA THR A 213 -8.98 4.07 1.61
C THR A 213 -10.32 3.91 0.89
N ALA A 214 -11.45 3.95 1.61
CA ALA A 214 -12.79 3.91 1.04
C ALA A 214 -13.08 5.17 0.22
N VAL A 215 -12.76 6.37 0.73
CA VAL A 215 -12.94 7.63 -0.01
C VAL A 215 -12.10 7.64 -1.29
N ILE A 216 -10.82 7.28 -1.20
CA ILE A 216 -9.92 7.23 -2.36
C ILE A 216 -10.37 6.13 -3.33
N GLY A 217 -10.71 4.95 -2.81
CA GLY A 217 -11.18 3.80 -3.56
C GLY A 217 -12.50 4.08 -4.28
N MET A 218 -13.43 4.80 -3.67
CA MET A 218 -14.65 5.28 -4.34
C MET A 218 -14.32 6.25 -5.47
N GLY A 219 -13.37 7.18 -5.26
CA GLY A 219 -12.92 8.09 -6.33
C GLY A 219 -12.28 7.35 -7.51
N ILE A 220 -11.38 6.42 -7.23
CA ILE A 220 -10.77 5.54 -8.26
C ILE A 220 -11.85 4.69 -8.93
N GLY A 221 -12.75 4.08 -8.16
CA GLY A 221 -13.84 3.26 -8.67
C GLY A 221 -14.80 4.05 -9.57
N ALA A 222 -15.15 5.28 -9.19
CA ALA A 222 -15.97 6.17 -10.01
C ALA A 222 -15.30 6.55 -11.33
N LEU A 223 -13.96 6.67 -11.36
CA LEU A 223 -13.20 6.87 -12.59
C LEU A 223 -13.05 5.57 -13.40
N MET A 224 -12.91 4.44 -12.72
CA MET A 224 -12.69 3.13 -13.36
C MET A 224 -13.97 2.53 -13.92
N MET A 225 -15.13 2.78 -13.32
CA MET A 225 -16.42 2.25 -13.77
C MET A 225 -16.78 2.65 -15.20
N PRO A 226 -16.78 3.93 -15.63
CA PRO A 226 -17.06 4.29 -17.02
C PRO A 226 -16.02 3.71 -17.97
N LEU A 227 -14.77 3.59 -17.52
CA LEU A 227 -13.72 2.98 -18.30
C LEU A 227 -13.98 1.48 -18.50
N GLN A 228 -14.31 0.73 -17.44
CA GLN A 228 -14.70 -0.68 -17.50
C GLN A 228 -15.94 -0.90 -18.37
N MET A 229 -16.93 -0.02 -18.30
CA MET A 229 -18.09 -0.06 -19.21
C MET A 229 -17.68 0.14 -20.67
N SER A 230 -16.64 0.95 -20.92
CA SER A 230 -16.05 1.12 -22.26
C SER A 230 -15.26 -0.12 -22.72
N PHE A 231 -14.78 -0.95 -21.78
CA PHE A 231 -14.16 -2.25 -22.07
C PHE A 231 -15.18 -3.37 -22.33
N LEU A 232 -16.43 -3.23 -21.86
CA LEU A 232 -17.45 -4.27 -21.93
C LEU A 232 -17.67 -4.86 -23.34
N PRO A 233 -17.68 -4.07 -24.43
CA PRO A 233 -17.79 -4.61 -25.79
C PRO A 233 -16.59 -5.45 -26.24
N TYR A 234 -15.41 -5.21 -25.67
CA TYR A 234 -14.15 -5.87 -26.01
C TYR A 234 -13.85 -7.08 -25.11
N LEU A 235 -14.46 -7.10 -23.92
CA LEU A 235 -14.45 -8.18 -22.93
C LEU A 235 -15.34 -9.38 -23.30
N LEU A 236 -16.28 -9.18 -24.22
CA LEU A 236 -17.18 -10.20 -24.73
C LEU A 236 -16.71 -10.70 -26.09
N PRO A 237 -15.81 -11.69 -26.16
CA PRO A 237 -15.88 -12.64 -27.22
C PRO A 237 -16.91 -13.69 -26.77
N VAL A 238 -18.04 -13.81 -27.49
CA VAL A 238 -18.68 -15.13 -27.64
C VAL A 238 -18.29 -15.62 -29.03
N PRO A 239 -17.07 -16.14 -29.27
CA PRO A 239 -16.86 -17.02 -30.40
C PRO A 239 -17.50 -18.36 -30.02
N PRO A 240 -18.18 -19.04 -30.95
CA PRO A 240 -18.64 -20.39 -30.71
C PRO A 240 -17.46 -21.27 -30.30
N LEU A 241 -17.65 -22.10 -29.26
CA LEU A 241 -16.73 -23.16 -28.85
C LEU A 241 -16.46 -24.10 -30.04
N ALA A 242 -15.45 -23.78 -30.86
CA ALA A 242 -14.97 -24.63 -31.92
C ALA A 242 -13.46 -24.47 -32.07
N GLY A 243 -12.72 -25.40 -31.47
CA GLY A 243 -11.31 -25.66 -31.74
C GLY A 243 -10.33 -24.92 -30.83
N ASP A 244 -9.45 -25.68 -30.19
CA ASP A 244 -8.09 -25.47 -29.62
C ASP A 244 -7.42 -24.07 -29.59
N GLU A 245 -8.15 -22.96 -29.61
CA GLU A 245 -7.58 -21.63 -29.55
C GLU A 245 -7.47 -21.14 -28.11
N ALA A 246 -6.25 -20.73 -27.77
CA ALA A 246 -5.84 -20.28 -26.46
C ALA A 246 -6.79 -19.21 -25.90
N ILE A 247 -7.46 -19.53 -24.80
CA ILE A 247 -8.26 -18.58 -24.04
C ILE A 247 -7.33 -17.49 -23.52
N SER A 248 -7.36 -16.32 -24.15
CA SER A 248 -6.65 -15.14 -23.70
C SER A 248 -7.39 -14.59 -22.47
N LEU A 249 -6.91 -14.96 -21.27
CA LEU A 249 -7.53 -14.60 -19.99
C LEU A 249 -7.34 -13.13 -19.58
N THR A 250 -6.88 -12.26 -20.48
CA THR A 250 -6.67 -10.84 -20.19
C THR A 250 -7.62 -9.96 -21.01
N PRO A 251 -8.47 -9.15 -20.36
CA PRO A 251 -9.32 -8.12 -20.97
C PRO A 251 -8.65 -7.20 -21.99
N PHE A 252 -7.33 -7.04 -21.83
CA PHE A 252 -6.51 -6.11 -22.58
C PHE A 252 -5.71 -6.78 -23.69
N ALA A 253 -5.89 -8.09 -23.91
CA ALA A 253 -5.23 -8.85 -24.97
C ALA A 253 -6.14 -9.09 -26.18
N ASN A 254 -7.34 -8.51 -26.20
CA ASN A 254 -8.11 -8.41 -27.43
C ASN A 254 -7.42 -7.36 -28.33
N PRO A 255 -6.86 -7.73 -29.49
CA PRO A 255 -6.15 -6.81 -30.39
C PRO A 255 -7.05 -5.69 -30.92
N ASP A 256 -8.38 -5.87 -30.88
CA ASP A 256 -9.36 -4.87 -31.31
C ASP A 256 -9.63 -3.79 -30.25
N THR A 257 -9.06 -3.95 -29.04
CA THR A 257 -9.21 -2.97 -27.97
C THR A 257 -8.48 -1.69 -28.34
N PRO A 258 -9.15 -0.52 -28.36
CA PRO A 258 -8.49 0.75 -28.64
C PRO A 258 -7.34 1.01 -27.66
N PHE A 259 -6.14 1.26 -28.20
CA PHE A 259 -4.96 1.58 -27.39
C PHE A 259 -5.21 2.74 -26.41
N ALA A 260 -6.04 3.72 -26.80
CA ALA A 260 -6.43 4.83 -25.95
C ALA A 260 -7.16 4.37 -24.66
N LEU A 261 -8.02 3.35 -24.72
CA LEU A 261 -8.71 2.81 -23.55
C LEU A 261 -7.76 2.05 -22.64
N VAL A 262 -6.86 1.25 -23.24
CA VAL A 262 -5.79 0.54 -22.55
C VAL A 262 -4.88 1.51 -21.80
N ALA A 263 -4.42 2.56 -22.48
CA ALA A 263 -3.59 3.60 -21.89
C ALA A 263 -4.34 4.35 -20.78
N ALA A 264 -5.62 4.69 -20.97
CA ALA A 264 -6.42 5.30 -19.91
C ALA A 264 -6.52 4.41 -18.67
N ALA A 265 -6.71 3.10 -18.84
CA ALA A 265 -6.79 2.15 -17.71
C ALA A 265 -5.45 2.05 -16.97
N ALA A 266 -4.37 1.89 -17.74
CA ALA A 266 -3.02 1.86 -17.21
C ALA A 266 -2.69 3.16 -16.45
N LEU A 267 -3.19 4.31 -16.92
CA LEU A 267 -2.94 5.61 -16.30
C LEU A 267 -3.66 5.74 -14.96
N VAL A 268 -4.96 5.40 -14.90
CA VAL A 268 -5.70 5.46 -13.62
C VAL A 268 -5.15 4.45 -12.61
N MET A 269 -4.84 3.23 -13.04
CA MET A 269 -4.20 2.23 -12.20
C MET A 269 -2.81 2.71 -11.74
N GLY A 270 -2.03 3.28 -12.64
CA GLY A 270 -0.71 3.82 -12.35
C GLY A 270 -0.74 4.98 -11.36
N LEU A 271 -1.75 5.87 -11.44
CA LEU A 271 -1.95 6.98 -10.51
C LEU A 271 -2.52 6.53 -9.16
N SER A 272 -3.30 5.44 -9.13
CA SER A 272 -3.97 4.99 -7.90
C SER A 272 -3.01 4.72 -6.75
N TYR A 273 -1.85 4.13 -7.03
CA TYR A 273 -0.86 3.78 -6.01
C TYR A 273 -0.10 4.97 -5.41
N PRO A 274 0.51 5.89 -6.18
CA PRO A 274 1.17 7.05 -5.61
C PRO A 274 0.16 7.97 -4.89
N VAL A 275 -1.07 8.09 -5.42
CA VAL A 275 -2.16 8.81 -4.74
C VAL A 275 -2.45 8.17 -3.38
N ASN A 276 -2.75 6.86 -3.33
CA ASN A 276 -2.97 6.15 -2.06
C ASN A 276 -1.78 6.31 -1.11
N THR A 277 -0.54 6.21 -1.61
CA THR A 277 0.67 6.37 -0.81
C THR A 277 0.72 7.72 -0.12
N VAL A 278 0.42 8.82 -0.82
CA VAL A 278 0.38 10.18 -0.25
C VAL A 278 -0.63 10.26 0.88
N PHE A 279 -1.87 9.83 0.66
CA PHE A 279 -2.92 9.93 1.68
C PHE A 279 -2.65 9.04 2.90
N ILE A 280 -2.14 7.83 2.70
CA ILE A 280 -1.75 6.93 3.79
C ILE A 280 -0.59 7.51 4.58
N CYS A 281 0.42 8.06 3.92
CA CYS A 281 1.56 8.69 4.58
C CYS A 281 1.14 9.93 5.37
N ALA A 282 0.22 10.74 4.84
CA ALA A 282 -0.35 11.88 5.56
C ALA A 282 -1.06 11.42 6.83
N PHE A 283 -1.90 10.37 6.74
CA PHE A 283 -2.57 9.78 7.89
C PHE A 283 -1.61 9.23 8.95
N LEU A 284 -0.60 8.47 8.54
CA LEU A 284 0.38 7.92 9.47
C LEU A 284 1.16 9.04 10.17
N SER A 285 1.47 10.13 9.46
CA SER A 285 2.16 11.31 10.01
C SER A 285 1.31 12.03 11.06
N LEU A 286 0.04 12.30 10.75
CA LEU A 286 -0.88 12.96 11.68
C LEU A 286 -1.19 12.09 12.89
N SER A 287 -1.38 10.79 12.67
CA SER A 287 -1.57 9.82 13.77
C SER A 287 -0.34 9.78 14.68
N TYR A 288 0.85 9.79 14.09
CA TYR A 288 2.10 9.85 14.83
C TYR A 288 2.20 11.12 15.68
N LEU A 289 1.92 12.31 15.12
CA LEU A 289 1.92 13.57 15.87
C LEU A 289 0.93 13.55 17.04
N HIS A 290 -0.33 13.18 16.78
CA HIS A 290 -1.36 13.13 17.82
C HIS A 290 -0.98 12.19 18.98
N LEU A 291 -0.48 11.00 18.64
CA LEU A 291 -0.13 9.99 19.65
C LEU A 291 1.15 10.35 20.41
N ARG A 292 2.10 11.03 19.77
CA ARG A 292 3.38 11.40 20.38
C ARG A 292 3.26 12.65 21.25
N ASP A 293 2.71 13.73 20.70
CA ASP A 293 2.75 15.04 21.34
C ASP A 293 1.51 15.29 22.22
N GLY A 294 0.47 14.47 22.07
CA GLY A 294 -0.79 14.57 22.82
C GLY A 294 -1.55 15.87 22.57
N THR A 295 -1.12 16.67 21.60
CA THR A 295 -1.75 17.90 21.15
C THR A 295 -2.86 17.57 20.15
N PRO A 296 -4.14 17.87 20.45
CA PRO A 296 -5.14 17.96 19.40
C PRO A 296 -4.75 19.13 18.50
N GLY A 297 -4.78 18.91 17.19
CA GLY A 297 -4.35 19.89 16.19
C GLY A 297 -4.83 21.31 16.47
N THR A 298 -3.87 22.22 16.57
CA THR A 298 -4.05 23.65 16.33
C THR A 298 -4.03 23.90 14.83
#